data_AF-C3UVC1-F1
#
_entry.id   AF-C3UVC1-F1
#
_cell.length_a   1.000
_cell.length_b   1.000
_cell.length_c   1.000
_cell.angle_alpha   90.00
_cell.angle_beta   90.00
_cell.angle_gamma   90.00
#
_symmetry.space_group_name_H-M   'P 1'
#
loop_
_entity.id
_entity.type
_entity.pdbx_description
1 polymer ?
#
loop_
_entity_poly.entity_id
_entity_poly.type
_entity_poly.pdbx_seq_one_letter_code
_entity_poly.pdbx_strand_id
1 'polypeptide(L)'
;MTGTGKSSIPNFSIEANSIDPRVLVVSPELWGGQRFGMMVLIPVVNLTVHTPALRQERTGLGNLDLTLFATSDPLPNFHLVYGIDIFFNTGKYDPRAVANPSPGFGTYEGVSSFSVQ
;
A
#
# COMPACT_ATOMS: atom_id res chain seq x y z
N MET A 1 3.62 -4.59 14.87
CA MET A 1 5.07 -4.31 15.05
C MET A 1 5.19 -2.89 15.58
N THR A 2 5.70 -2.67 16.79
CA THR A 2 5.90 -1.33 17.36
C THR A 2 7.29 -0.83 16.99
N GLY A 3 7.38 0.00 15.95
CA GLY A 3 8.64 0.63 15.55
C GLY A 3 8.99 1.78 16.49
N THR A 4 9.98 1.60 17.36
CA THR A 4 10.57 2.70 18.14
C THR A 4 11.44 3.55 17.21
N GLY A 5 10.79 4.41 16.42
CA GLY A 5 11.47 5.44 15.64
C GLY A 5 12.21 6.38 16.60
N LYS A 6 13.52 6.53 16.43
CA LYS A 6 14.30 7.56 17.11
C LYS A 6 13.77 8.92 16.65
N SER A 7 12.86 9.50 17.42
CA SER A 7 12.23 10.75 17.06
C SER A 7 13.19 11.91 17.24
N SER A 8 13.34 12.74 16.21
CA SER A 8 14.02 14.04 16.26
C SER A 8 13.23 15.09 17.05
N ILE A 9 11.98 14.81 17.39
CA ILE A 9 11.07 15.66 18.16
C ILE A 9 10.77 14.96 19.51
N PRO A 10 11.05 15.56 20.67
CA PRO A 10 10.72 14.97 21.97
C PRO A 10 9.25 14.53 22.02
N ASN A 11 8.94 13.39 22.63
CA ASN A 11 7.57 12.88 22.83
C ASN A 11 6.72 12.76 21.55
N PHE A 12 7.32 12.63 20.37
CA PHE A 12 6.58 12.34 19.15
C PHE A 12 6.41 10.83 18.94
N SER A 13 5.20 10.42 18.59
CA SER A 13 4.90 9.03 18.22
C SER A 13 3.80 8.98 17.18
N ILE A 14 3.87 7.98 16.31
CA ILE A 14 2.83 7.63 15.36
C ILE A 14 2.39 6.20 15.65
N GLU A 15 1.09 5.98 15.75
CA GLU A 15 0.48 4.67 15.78
C GLU A 15 -0.48 4.54 14.59
N ALA A 16 -0.32 3.48 13.81
CA ALA A 16 -1.16 3.19 12.66
C ALA A 16 -1.65 1.75 12.75
N ASN A 17 -2.96 1.58 12.83
CA ASN A 17 -3.63 0.29 12.78
C ASN A 17 -4.47 0.25 11.49
N SER A 18 -4.30 -0.78 10.66
CA SER A 18 -5.04 -0.91 9.40
C SER A 18 -5.69 -2.27 9.25
N ILE A 19 -6.81 -2.28 8.54
CA ILE A 19 -7.32 -3.47 7.85
C ILE A 19 -7.27 -3.19 6.35
N ASP A 20 -6.69 -4.11 5.60
CA ASP A 20 -6.43 -3.93 4.18
C ASP A 20 -7.03 -5.09 3.37
N PRO A 21 -8.38 -5.17 3.25
CA PRO A 21 -9.03 -6.12 2.36
C PRO A 21 -8.44 -6.08 0.95
N ARG A 22 -8.23 -7.26 0.37
CA ARG A 22 -7.72 -7.41 -0.99
C ARG A 22 -8.49 -8.43 -1.79
N VAL A 23 -8.65 -8.15 -3.08
CA VAL A 23 -9.18 -9.09 -4.08
C VAL A 23 -8.16 -9.20 -5.19
N LEU A 24 -7.78 -10.42 -5.56
CA LEU A 24 -6.81 -10.69 -6.61
C LEU A 24 -7.40 -11.70 -7.60
N VAL A 25 -7.27 -11.39 -8.89
CA VAL A 25 -7.72 -12.24 -9.99
C VAL A 25 -6.57 -12.39 -10.97
N VAL A 26 -6.35 -13.63 -11.42
CA VAL A 26 -5.33 -13.97 -12.41
C VAL A 26 -6.01 -14.68 -13.57
N SER A 27 -5.58 -14.37 -14.80
CA SER A 27 -6.03 -15.07 -15.99
C SER A 27 -5.69 -16.56 -15.88
N PRO A 28 -6.62 -17.46 -16.22
CA PRO A 28 -6.30 -18.88 -16.26
C PRO A 28 -5.38 -19.21 -17.44
N GLU A 29 -5.52 -18.51 -18.55
CA GLU A 29 -4.71 -18.72 -19.75
C GLU A 29 -3.33 -18.06 -19.65
N LEU A 30 -2.37 -18.72 -20.29
CA LEU A 30 -1.04 -18.17 -20.58
C LEU A 30 -1.07 -17.44 -21.92
N TRP A 31 -0.61 -16.20 -21.90
CA TRP A 31 -0.46 -15.34 -23.07
C TRP A 31 1.04 -15.05 -23.24
N GLY A 32 1.66 -15.67 -24.24
CA GLY A 32 3.10 -15.53 -24.48
C GLY A 32 3.96 -16.01 -23.30
N GLY A 33 3.54 -17.07 -22.60
CA GLY A 33 4.26 -17.61 -21.42
C GLY A 33 4.02 -16.84 -20.12
N GLN A 34 3.08 -15.91 -20.10
CA GLN A 34 2.77 -15.07 -18.93
C GLN A 34 1.30 -15.20 -18.55
N ARG A 35 1.00 -15.04 -17.26
CA ARG A 35 -0.37 -14.81 -16.77
C ARG A 35 -0.50 -13.35 -16.40
N PHE A 36 -1.65 -12.77 -16.70
CA PHE A 36 -1.97 -11.40 -16.32
C PHE A 36 -2.91 -11.41 -15.13
N GLY A 37 -2.75 -10.48 -14.22
CA GLY A 37 -3.60 -10.36 -13.06
C GLY A 37 -3.88 -8.92 -12.70
N MET A 38 -4.92 -8.76 -11.90
CA MET A 38 -5.23 -7.51 -11.22
C MET A 38 -5.47 -7.77 -9.74
N MET A 39 -5.11 -6.81 -8.91
CA MET A 39 -5.44 -6.79 -7.49
C MET A 39 -6.00 -5.42 -7.13
N VAL A 40 -7.02 -5.41 -6.27
CA VAL A 40 -7.47 -4.20 -5.59
C VAL A 40 -7.23 -4.36 -4.10
N LEU A 41 -6.62 -3.37 -3.47
CA LEU A 41 -6.40 -3.29 -2.02
C LEU A 41 -7.05 -2.03 -1.45
N ILE A 42 -7.84 -2.21 -0.38
CA ILE A 42 -8.73 -1.19 0.19
C ILE A 42 -8.29 -0.89 1.63
N PRO A 43 -7.43 0.09 1.87
CA PRO A 43 -6.94 0.35 3.21
C PRO A 43 -7.93 1.15 4.04
N VAL A 44 -8.31 0.63 5.21
CA VAL A 44 -9.02 1.37 6.26
C VAL A 44 -8.07 1.53 7.44
N VAL A 45 -7.67 2.76 7.71
CA VAL A 45 -6.60 3.07 8.65
C VAL A 45 -7.14 3.90 9.81
N ASN A 46 -6.82 3.49 11.03
CA ASN A 46 -6.86 4.32 12.23
C ASN A 46 -5.44 4.84 12.49
N LEU A 47 -5.26 6.16 12.35
CA LEU A 47 -3.97 6.83 12.50
C LEU A 47 -4.03 7.77 13.71
N THR A 48 -3.15 7.53 14.68
CA THR A 48 -2.92 8.42 15.83
C THR A 48 -1.54 9.05 15.70
N VAL A 49 -1.50 10.38 15.67
CA VAL A 49 -0.28 11.18 15.71
C VAL A 49 -0.21 11.92 17.04
N HIS A 50 0.88 11.73 17.76
CA HIS A 50 1.20 12.42 19.00
C HIS A 50 2.43 13.30 18.79
N THR A 51 2.32 14.55 19.19
CA THR A 51 3.39 15.55 19.25
C THR A 51 3.35 16.21 20.64
N PRO A 52 4.40 16.94 21.05
CA PRO A 52 4.36 17.71 22.31
C PRO A 52 3.16 18.66 22.45
N ALA A 53 2.64 19.18 21.34
CA ALA A 53 1.60 20.20 21.33
C ALA A 53 0.18 19.63 21.08
N LEU A 54 0.08 18.45 20.48
CA LEU A 54 -1.18 17.90 19.99
C LEU A 54 -1.15 16.38 19.89
N ARG A 55 -2.26 15.75 20.30
CA ARG A 55 -2.62 14.37 19.96
C ARG A 55 -3.84 14.40 19.05
N GLN A 56 -3.75 13.80 17.86
CA GLN A 56 -4.87 13.69 16.93
C GLN A 56 -5.00 12.25 16.43
N GLU A 57 -6.23 11.74 16.48
CA GLU A 57 -6.60 10.43 15.95
C GLU A 57 -7.62 10.63 14.82
N ARG A 58 -7.37 9.99 13.66
CA ARG A 58 -8.30 9.98 12.53
C ARG A 58 -8.39 8.59 11.94
N THR A 59 -9.64 8.13 11.76
CA THR A 59 -9.96 6.89 11.05
C THR A 59 -10.54 7.22 9.69
N GLY A 60 -10.11 6.51 8.65
CA GLY A 60 -10.65 6.70 7.32
C GLY A 60 -10.03 5.77 6.29
N LEU A 61 -10.53 5.89 5.05
CA LEU A 61 -9.92 5.24 3.91
C LEU A 61 -8.53 5.86 3.63
N GLY A 62 -7.56 5.01 3.32
CA GLY A 62 -6.37 5.43 2.61
C GLY A 62 -6.63 5.56 1.11
N ASN A 63 -5.55 5.59 0.34
CA ASN A 63 -5.65 5.51 -1.11
C ASN A 63 -5.97 4.06 -1.51
N LEU A 64 -6.98 3.87 -2.36
CA LEU A 64 -7.19 2.57 -3.01
C LEU A 64 -5.99 2.26 -3.90
N ASP A 65 -5.54 1.01 -3.87
CA ASP A 65 -4.47 0.51 -4.72
C ASP A 65 -5.04 -0.46 -5.75
N LEU A 66 -4.80 -0.19 -7.03
CA LEU A 66 -5.02 -1.11 -8.14
C LEU A 66 -3.65 -1.55 -8.68
N THR A 67 -3.32 -2.81 -8.48
CA THR A 67 -2.17 -3.44 -9.11
C THR A 67 -2.61 -4.09 -10.41
N LEU A 68 -1.93 -3.78 -11.52
CA LEU A 68 -1.97 -4.56 -12.74
C LEU A 68 -0.62 -5.25 -12.91
N PHE A 69 -0.60 -6.57 -13.03
CA PHE A 69 0.65 -7.33 -13.06
C PHE A 69 0.66 -8.44 -14.09
N ALA A 70 1.86 -8.86 -14.46
CA ALA A 70 2.14 -10.06 -15.21
C ALA A 70 3.10 -10.96 -14.40
N THR A 71 2.90 -12.27 -14.50
CA THR A 71 3.75 -13.27 -13.86
C THR A 71 4.18 -14.32 -14.87
N SER A 72 5.40 -14.80 -14.77
CA SER A 72 5.96 -15.83 -15.66
C SER A 72 6.99 -16.71 -14.95
N ASP A 73 7.18 -17.90 -15.50
CA ASP A 73 8.13 -18.90 -15.01
C ASP A 73 9.15 -19.23 -16.12
N PRO A 74 10.08 -18.33 -16.45
CA PRO A 74 10.95 -18.47 -17.62
C PRO A 74 11.98 -19.60 -17.51
N LEU A 75 12.27 -20.11 -16.30
CA LEU A 75 13.15 -21.25 -16.05
C LEU A 75 12.53 -22.16 -14.98
N PRO A 76 12.94 -23.44 -14.88
CA PRO A 76 12.61 -24.27 -13.73
C PRO A 76 12.99 -23.56 -12.44
N ASN A 77 12.04 -23.45 -11.52
CA ASN A 77 12.17 -22.79 -10.20
C ASN A 77 12.41 -21.28 -10.22
N PHE A 78 12.35 -20.60 -11.36
CA PHE A 78 12.46 -19.14 -11.42
C PHE A 78 11.09 -18.52 -11.65
N HIS A 79 10.60 -17.78 -10.67
CA HIS A 79 9.34 -17.05 -10.76
C HIS A 79 9.61 -15.55 -10.91
N LEU A 80 8.99 -14.93 -11.89
CA LEU A 80 9.08 -13.50 -12.16
C LEU A 80 7.69 -12.85 -12.08
N VAL A 81 7.60 -11.72 -11.39
CA VAL A 81 6.41 -10.86 -11.37
C VAL A 81 6.84 -9.43 -11.64
N TYR A 82 6.08 -8.73 -12.48
CA TYR A 82 6.23 -7.30 -12.67
C TYR A 82 4.87 -6.65 -12.90
N GLY A 83 4.76 -5.36 -12.60
CA GLY A 83 3.49 -4.67 -12.67
C GLY A 83 3.59 -3.18 -12.40
N ILE A 84 2.41 -2.59 -12.31
CA ILE A 84 2.20 -1.20 -11.94
C ILE A 84 1.14 -1.14 -10.84
N ASP A 85 1.45 -0.42 -9.77
CA ASP A 85 0.51 -0.05 -8.73
C ASP A 85 -0.02 1.34 -9.02
N ILE A 86 -1.34 1.53 -8.91
CA ILE A 86 -2.02 2.80 -9.14
C ILE A 86 -2.79 3.15 -7.87
N PHE A 87 -2.32 4.17 -7.16
CA PHE A 87 -2.93 4.65 -5.93
C PHE A 87 -3.91 5.78 -6.23
N PHE A 88 -5.19 5.54 -6.03
CA PHE A 88 -6.25 6.51 -6.23
C PHE A 88 -6.47 7.35 -4.96
N ASN A 89 -6.64 8.66 -5.13
CA ASN A 89 -6.93 9.59 -4.04
C ASN A 89 -8.38 9.47 -3.55
N THR A 90 -8.68 8.39 -2.83
CA THR A 90 -10.02 8.05 -2.32
C THR A 90 -10.21 8.40 -0.86
N GLY A 91 -9.11 8.52 -0.11
CA GLY A 91 -9.15 8.86 1.30
C GLY A 91 -9.42 10.35 1.54
N LYS A 92 -10.00 10.68 2.69
CA LYS A 92 -10.20 12.08 3.07
C LYS A 92 -8.88 12.68 3.55
N TYR A 93 -8.50 13.79 2.91
CA TYR A 93 -7.37 14.59 3.32
C TYR A 93 -7.84 15.93 3.90
N ASP A 94 -7.20 16.38 4.98
CA ASP A 94 -7.35 17.72 5.53
C ASP A 94 -5.96 18.33 5.75
N PRO A 95 -5.60 19.44 5.06
CA PRO A 95 -4.30 20.09 5.21
C PRO A 95 -4.08 20.71 6.60
N ARG A 96 -5.14 20.87 7.41
CA ARG A 96 -5.04 21.36 8.79
C ARG A 96 -4.89 20.22 9.80
N ALA A 97 -5.04 18.97 9.39
CA ALA A 97 -4.85 17.82 10.25
C ALA A 97 -3.39 17.35 10.21
N VAL A 98 -2.88 16.93 11.36
CA VAL A 98 -1.57 16.27 11.48
C VAL A 98 -1.68 14.76 11.23
N ALA A 99 -2.85 14.17 11.49
CA ALA A 99 -3.15 12.79 11.15
C ALA A 99 -3.97 12.74 9.84
N ASN A 100 -3.40 12.18 8.78
CA ASN A 100 -4.09 11.97 7.51
C ASN A 100 -3.90 10.52 7.03
N PRO A 101 -4.96 9.68 7.05
CA PRO A 101 -4.93 8.33 6.50
C PRO A 101 -4.62 8.25 5.00
N SER A 102 -4.87 9.33 4.25
CA SER A 102 -4.50 9.48 2.84
C SER A 102 -3.71 10.76 2.64
N PRO A 103 -2.72 10.79 1.75
CA PRO A 103 -1.88 11.96 1.51
C PRO A 103 -2.59 13.07 0.69
N GLY A 104 -3.78 12.83 0.15
CA GLY A 104 -4.53 13.82 -0.64
C GLY A 104 -4.14 13.92 -2.11
N PHE A 105 -3.31 13.01 -2.60
CA PHE A 105 -2.96 12.85 -4.02
C PHE A 105 -2.79 11.36 -4.36
N GLY A 106 -2.85 11.04 -5.66
CA GLY A 106 -2.59 9.69 -6.18
C GLY A 106 -1.17 9.55 -6.71
N THR A 107 -0.68 8.31 -6.77
CA THR A 107 0.66 7.96 -7.27
C THR A 107 0.58 6.73 -8.18
N TYR A 108 1.65 6.49 -8.94
CA TYR A 108 1.84 5.28 -9.72
C TYR A 108 3.25 4.77 -9.47
N GLU A 109 3.39 3.46 -9.30
CA GLU A 109 4.66 2.83 -8.95
C GLU A 109 4.90 1.61 -9.84
N GLY A 110 6.10 1.51 -10.41
CA GLY A 110 6.51 0.32 -11.14
C GLY A 110 7.11 -0.68 -10.16
N VAL A 111 6.60 -1.91 -10.16
CA VAL A 111 7.06 -2.98 -9.26
C VAL A 111 7.57 -4.18 -10.04
N SER A 112 8.62 -4.80 -9.52
CA SER A 112 9.12 -6.08 -10.02
C SER A 112 9.68 -6.90 -8.88
N SER A 113 9.54 -8.21 -8.98
CA SER A 113 10.04 -9.17 -8.02
C SER A 113 10.38 -10.47 -8.72
N PHE A 114 11.35 -11.19 -8.20
CA PHE A 114 11.67 -12.54 -8.64
C PHE A 114 11.96 -13.43 -7.42
N SER A 115 11.76 -14.73 -7.58
CA SER A 115 12.13 -15.71 -6.57
C SER A 115 12.70 -16.98 -7.20
N VAL A 116 13.57 -17.66 -6.46
CA VAL A 116 14.19 -18.93 -6.83
C VAL A 116 13.92 -19.94 -5.71
N GLN A 117 13.41 -21.12 -6.05
CA GLN A 117 13.16 -22.24 -5.12
C GLN A 117 14.18 -23.38 -5.25
#